data_AF-A0A7V2I0L3-F1
#
_entry.id   AF-A0A7V2I0L3-F1
#
_cell.length_a   1.000
_cell.length_b   1.000
_cell.length_c   1.000
_cell.angle_alpha   90.00
_cell.angle_beta   90.00
_cell.angle_gamma   90.00
#
_symmetry.space_group_name_H-M   'P 1'
#
loop_
_entity.id
_entity.type
_entity.pdbx_description
1 polymer ?
#
loop_
_entity_poly.entity_id
_entity_poly.type
_entity_poly.pdbx_seq_one_letter_code
_entity_poly.pdbx_strand_id
1 'polypeptide(L)'
;EIITIDDGYKKPDKNAIDYLIEKYEVKKQDVYIIGDSCYDIQTAKMSGVRSIFVSWGFGENCSADFVVNEPNEIYDIIVSK
;
A
#
# COMPACT_ATOMS: atom_id res chain seq x y z
N GLU A 1 3.35 -4.57 -13.37
CA GLU A 1 3.51 -6.04 -13.26
C GLU A 1 2.50 -6.57 -12.26
N ILE A 2 2.16 -7.86 -12.33
CA ILE A 2 1.29 -8.52 -11.35
C ILE A 2 2.18 -9.45 -10.51
N ILE A 3 2.17 -9.27 -9.19
CA ILE A 3 2.88 -10.11 -8.22
C ILE A 3 1.86 -10.68 -7.26
N THR A 4 2.01 -11.96 -6.93
CA THR A 4 1.09 -12.72 -6.09
C THR A 4 1.85 -13.54 -5.05
N ILE A 5 1.11 -14.33 -4.26
CA ILE A 5 1.71 -15.27 -3.31
C ILE A 5 2.48 -16.41 -4.00
N ASP A 6 2.15 -16.74 -5.25
CA ASP A 6 2.82 -17.78 -6.03
C ASP A 6 4.25 -17.38 -6.40
N ASP A 7 4.55 -16.07 -6.39
CA ASP A 7 5.90 -15.51 -6.57
C ASP A 7 6.74 -15.55 -5.28
N GLY A 8 6.19 -16.12 -4.19
CA GLY A 8 6.86 -16.27 -2.90
C GLY A 8 6.73 -15.06 -1.97
N TYR A 9 5.93 -14.06 -2.32
CA TYR A 9 5.70 -12.87 -1.49
C TYR A 9 4.38 -12.95 -0.73
N LYS A 10 4.41 -12.74 0.59
CA LYS A 10 3.21 -12.78 1.42
C LYS A 10 3.13 -11.57 2.35
N LYS A 11 2.04 -10.81 2.29
CA LYS A 11 1.79 -9.74 3.27
C LYS A 11 1.70 -10.34 4.70
N PRO A 12 2.27 -9.69 5.73
CA PRO A 12 2.77 -8.33 5.76
C PRO A 12 4.26 -8.16 5.35
N ASP A 13 4.86 -9.07 4.58
CA ASP A 13 6.23 -8.93 4.08
C ASP A 13 6.38 -7.76 3.08
N LYS A 14 7.49 -7.01 3.21
CA LYS A 14 7.88 -5.87 2.37
C LYS A 14 8.56 -6.26 1.05
N ASN A 15 9.01 -7.51 0.90
CA ASN A 15 9.92 -7.93 -0.17
C ASN A 15 9.34 -7.74 -1.57
N ALA A 16 8.01 -7.90 -1.76
CA ALA A 16 7.38 -7.58 -3.05
C ALA A 16 7.49 -6.08 -3.39
N ILE A 17 7.33 -5.22 -2.38
CA ILE A 17 7.36 -3.77 -2.56
C ILE A 17 8.79 -3.30 -2.79
N ASP A 18 9.76 -3.81 -2.03
CA ASP A 18 11.17 -3.49 -2.24
C ASP A 18 11.65 -3.95 -3.64
N TYR A 19 11.23 -5.15 -4.09
CA TYR A 19 11.48 -5.61 -5.46
C TYR A 19 10.94 -4.66 -6.52
N LEU A 20 9.68 -4.23 -6.40
CA LEU A 20 9.06 -3.30 -7.34
C LEU A 20 9.77 -1.94 -7.33
N ILE A 21 10.14 -1.46 -6.14
CA ILE A 21 10.87 -0.18 -5.97
C ILE A 21 12.23 -0.23 -6.66
N GLU A 22 12.99 -1.30 -6.47
CA GLU A 22 14.29 -1.51 -7.10
C GLU A 22 14.15 -1.65 -8.62
N LYS A 23 13.22 -2.50 -9.09
CA LYS A 23 13.01 -2.77 -10.51
C LYS A 23 12.62 -1.55 -11.32
N TYR A 24 11.76 -0.70 -10.76
CA TYR A 24 11.24 0.48 -11.45
C TYR A 24 11.96 1.78 -11.06
N GLU A 25 12.99 1.71 -10.22
CA GLU A 25 13.80 2.84 -9.75
C GLU A 25 12.96 4.01 -9.21
N VAL A 26 11.86 3.70 -8.52
CA VAL A 26 10.93 4.71 -7.97
C VAL A 26 11.31 5.10 -6.54
N LYS A 27 11.02 6.34 -6.14
CA LYS A 27 11.29 6.79 -4.77
C LYS A 27 10.20 6.27 -3.83
N LYS A 28 10.59 5.80 -2.65
CA LYS A 28 9.65 5.31 -1.61
C LYS A 28 8.53 6.30 -1.29
N GLN A 29 8.86 7.60 -1.26
CA GLN A 29 7.90 8.68 -1.02
C GLN A 29 6.81 8.80 -2.10
N ASP A 30 7.03 8.28 -3.31
CA ASP A 30 6.09 8.33 -4.43
C ASP A 30 5.30 7.02 -4.58
N VAL A 31 5.55 6.05 -3.69
CA VAL A 31 4.83 4.78 -3.64
C VAL A 31 3.77 4.79 -2.55
N TYR A 32 2.61 4.26 -2.88
CA TYR A 32 1.51 4.02 -1.95
C TYR A 32 1.12 2.55 -1.99
N ILE A 33 0.77 2.00 -0.82
CA ILE A 33 0.01 0.77 -0.72
C ILE A 33 -1.42 1.13 -0.35
N ILE A 34 -2.37 0.60 -1.09
CA ILE A 34 -3.81 0.81 -0.91
C ILE A 34 -4.44 -0.54 -0.60
N GLY A 35 -5.18 -0.63 0.50
CA GLY A 35 -5.81 -1.88 0.93
C GLY A 35 -6.76 -1.70 2.09
N ASP A 36 -7.51 -2.76 2.41
CA ASP A 36 -8.58 -2.76 3.42
C ASP A 36 -8.21 -3.52 4.68
N SER A 37 -6.96 -4.00 4.81
CA SER A 37 -6.54 -4.83 5.93
C SER A 37 -5.32 -4.29 6.65
N CYS A 38 -5.19 -4.67 7.93
CA CYS A 38 -3.97 -4.43 8.71
C CYS A 38 -2.71 -5.00 8.04
N TYR A 39 -2.82 -6.07 7.25
CA TYR A 39 -1.68 -6.63 6.53
C TYR A 39 -1.15 -5.66 5.47
N ASP A 40 -2.02 -4.95 4.76
CA ASP A 40 -1.62 -3.94 3.77
C ASP A 40 -0.87 -2.77 4.45
N ILE A 41 -1.43 -2.28 5.55
CA ILE A 41 -0.86 -1.16 6.30
C ILE A 41 0.48 -1.53 6.93
N GLN A 42 0.61 -2.75 7.45
CA GLN A 42 1.89 -3.26 7.97
C GLN A 42 2.92 -3.45 6.86
N THR A 43 2.54 -3.99 5.69
CA THR A 43 3.44 -4.08 4.53
C THR A 43 3.96 -2.69 4.16
N ALA A 44 3.10 -1.67 4.15
CA ALA A 44 3.49 -0.30 3.80
C ALA A 44 4.53 0.26 4.77
N LYS A 45 4.25 0.13 6.06
CA LYS A 45 5.16 0.54 7.15
C LYS A 45 6.51 -0.16 7.06
N MET A 46 6.51 -1.48 6.88
CA MET A 46 7.76 -2.27 6.76
C MET A 46 8.54 -1.88 5.51
N SER A 47 7.87 -1.52 4.41
CA SER A 47 8.50 -1.07 3.17
C SER A 47 8.96 0.39 3.24
N GLY A 48 8.54 1.14 4.26
CA GLY A 48 8.81 2.58 4.39
C GLY A 48 8.11 3.42 3.31
N VAL A 49 6.93 2.99 2.87
CA VAL A 49 6.08 3.69 1.88
C VAL A 49 4.77 4.13 2.53
N ARG A 50 4.03 5.00 1.85
CA ARG A 50 2.77 5.54 2.37
C ARG A 50 1.63 4.52 2.24
N SER A 51 0.68 4.58 3.16
CA SER A 51 -0.45 3.68 3.26
C SER A 51 -1.77 4.43 3.15
N ILE A 52 -2.69 3.89 2.34
CA ILE A 52 -4.06 4.37 2.23
C ILE A 52 -4.98 3.20 2.61
N PHE A 53 -5.68 3.35 3.73
CA PHE A 53 -6.70 2.40 4.14
C PHE A 53 -8.05 2.75 3.50
N VAL A 54 -8.69 1.76 2.87
CA VAL A 54 -10.05 1.91 2.33
C VAL A 54 -11.07 1.32 3.29
N SER A 55 -12.07 2.10 3.70
CA SER A 55 -13.01 1.69 4.75
C SER A 55 -14.16 0.81 4.26
N TRP A 56 -14.30 0.61 2.95
CA TRP A 56 -15.37 -0.18 2.34
C TRP A 56 -15.03 -1.67 2.15
N GLY A 57 -13.90 -2.13 2.69
CA GLY A 57 -13.54 -3.54 2.76
C GLY A 57 -13.87 -4.19 4.11
N PHE A 58 -13.21 -5.31 4.43
CA PHE A 58 -13.57 -6.15 5.59
C PHE A 58 -12.59 -6.07 6.75
N GLY A 59 -11.42 -5.48 6.58
CA GLY A 59 -10.43 -5.36 7.64
C GLY A 59 -10.58 -4.09 8.48
N GLU A 60 -9.62 -3.92 9.38
CA GLU A 60 -9.57 -2.79 10.31
C GLU A 60 -8.36 -1.89 10.00
N ASN A 61 -8.49 -0.60 10.30
CA ASN A 61 -7.41 0.35 10.13
C ASN A 61 -6.33 0.16 11.22
N CYS A 62 -5.14 -0.33 10.83
CA CYS A 62 -3.97 -0.43 11.70
C CYS A 62 -3.05 0.80 11.62
N SER A 63 -3.63 1.99 11.79
CA SER A 63 -2.94 3.29 11.76
C SER A 63 -2.26 3.58 10.40
N ALA A 64 -3.06 3.59 9.34
CA ALA A 64 -2.65 4.05 8.02
C ALA A 64 -2.32 5.55 8.01
N ASP A 65 -1.52 5.99 7.03
CA ASP A 65 -1.21 7.41 6.83
C ASP A 65 -2.44 8.18 6.35
N PHE A 66 -3.28 7.53 5.54
CA PHE A 66 -4.54 8.06 5.07
C PHE A 66 -5.66 7.04 5.24
N VAL A 67 -6.87 7.54 5.49
CA VAL A 67 -8.11 6.75 5.55
C VAL A 67 -9.09 7.38 4.57
N VAL A 68 -9.65 6.57 3.70
CA VAL A 68 -10.67 6.99 2.72
C VAL A 68 -11.92 6.14 2.86
N ASN A 69 -13.07 6.76 2.64
CA ASN A 69 -14.40 6.18 2.71
C ASN A 69 -15.03 5.95 1.33
N GLU A 70 -14.52 6.61 0.29
CA GLU A 70 -14.89 6.35 -1.10
C GLU A 70 -13.68 6.38 -2.07
N PRO A 71 -13.76 5.66 -3.21
CA PRO A 71 -12.65 5.57 -4.16
C PRO A 71 -12.15 6.93 -4.69
N ASN A 72 -13.03 7.93 -4.80
CA ASN A 72 -12.66 9.25 -5.33
C ASN A 72 -11.66 9.98 -4.42
N GLU A 73 -11.70 9.78 -3.11
CA GLU A 73 -10.76 10.42 -2.17
C GLU A 73 -9.31 9.93 -2.39
N ILE A 74 -9.11 8.75 -3.00
CA ILE A 74 -7.78 8.28 -3.41
C ILE A 74 -7.19 9.21 -4.47
N TYR A 75 -8.02 9.66 -5.42
CA TYR A 75 -7.59 10.60 -6.45
C TYR A 75 -7.11 11.90 -5.81
N ASP A 76 -7.83 12.42 -4.83
CA ASP A 76 -7.46 13.64 -4.13
C ASP A 76 -6.11 13.50 -3.42
N ILE A 77 -5.81 12.33 -2.85
CA ILE A 77 -4.52 12.06 -2.17
C ILE A 77 -3.34 11.92 -3.14
N ILE A 78 -3.56 11.32 -4.31
CA ILE A 78 -2.49 10.97 -5.26
C ILE A 78 -2.23 12.10 -6.25
N VAL A 79 -3.28 12.80 -6.69
CA VAL A 79 -3.23 13.79 -7.78
C VAL A 79 -3.18 15.22 -7.27
N SER A 80 -3.81 15.55 -6.13
CA SER A 80 -3.79 16.92 -5.58
C SER A 80 -2.48 17.28 -4.87
N LYS A 81 -1.36 16.68 -5.30
CA LYS A 81 -0.01 17.10 -4.91
C LYS A 81 0.39 18.39 -5.61
#